data_AF-A0A5P9I2R5-F1
#
_entry.id   AF-A0A5P9I2R5-F1
#
_cell.length_a   1.000
_cell.length_b   1.000
_cell.length_c   1.000
_cell.angle_alpha   90.00
_cell.angle_beta   90.00
_cell.angle_gamma   90.00
#
_symmetry.space_group_name_H-M   'P 1'
#
loop_
_entity.id
_entity.type
_entity.pdbx_description
1 polymer ?
#
loop_
_entity_poly.entity_id
_entity_poly.type
_entity_poly.pdbx_seq_one_letter_code
_entity_poly.pdbx_strand_id
1 'polypeptide(L)'
;MLRIAAFFLCLCFQSLAAAGEDAVFLKDGVVTRVSPPARDGNLPRTRWEHVGGSKLWTRAALAALKDHGKPLTDIVPRDIADWCPAFPNASPAQRRAFWVGFLSALVKHESTYRSYAVGGGGRWYGLTQILPSTARLYGCRGRSGGALKHGPTNLSCAIRIMAKTVTRDGVVSRGMRGVAADWGPLHSRSKRTDMMAWTRRQTYCKPMSSVRPQARPDDLVVVRTLPAPEPEAIGTEPVVQDLPEVAEGDAAVREVPAAADAAPEPQPIPVSE
;
A
#
# COMPACT_ATOMS: atom_id res chain seq x y z
N MET A 1 22.37 -51.71 -20.97
CA MET A 1 21.61 -51.11 -22.09
C MET A 1 20.94 -49.86 -21.52
N LEU A 2 21.53 -48.67 -21.51
CA LEU A 2 22.05 -47.82 -22.59
C LEU A 2 20.93 -47.27 -23.50
N ARG A 3 20.82 -45.92 -23.51
CA ARG A 3 20.33 -45.02 -24.59
C ARG A 3 18.81 -44.84 -24.72
N ILE A 4 18.23 -43.70 -25.11
CA ILE A 4 18.53 -42.25 -25.28
C ILE A 4 17.25 -41.67 -25.92
N ALA A 5 17.02 -40.36 -25.77
CA ALA A 5 16.21 -39.50 -26.64
C ALA A 5 14.69 -39.70 -26.62
N ALA A 6 13.86 -38.69 -26.85
CA ALA A 6 13.97 -37.23 -26.95
C ALA A 6 12.52 -36.79 -27.19
N PHE A 7 12.08 -35.68 -26.63
CA PHE A 7 11.22 -34.71 -27.30
C PHE A 7 11.09 -33.50 -26.36
N PHE A 8 12.20 -32.80 -26.19
CA PHE A 8 12.20 -31.40 -25.82
C PHE A 8 11.77 -30.63 -27.07
N LEU A 9 10.47 -30.32 -27.17
CA LEU A 9 9.98 -29.36 -28.14
C LEU A 9 9.40 -28.17 -27.38
N CYS A 10 10.25 -27.16 -27.25
CA CYS A 10 9.96 -25.77 -27.55
C CYS A 10 8.53 -25.30 -27.24
N LEU A 11 8.38 -24.58 -26.12
CA LEU A 11 7.57 -23.37 -26.09
C LEU A 11 8.13 -22.46 -24.99
N CYS A 12 9.15 -21.70 -25.41
CA CYS A 12 9.52 -20.44 -24.79
C CYS A 12 8.26 -19.56 -24.74
N PHE A 13 7.52 -19.59 -23.64
CA PHE A 13 6.57 -18.54 -23.30
C PHE A 13 7.39 -17.33 -22.87
N GLN A 14 7.99 -16.66 -23.86
CA GLN A 14 8.55 -15.34 -23.67
C GLN A 14 7.39 -14.44 -23.23
N SER A 15 7.47 -13.96 -21.99
CA SER A 15 6.72 -12.81 -21.52
C SER A 15 7.06 -11.62 -22.42
N LEU A 16 6.31 -11.46 -23.50
CA LEU A 16 6.12 -10.17 -24.13
C LEU A 16 5.37 -9.32 -23.10
N ALA A 17 6.14 -8.60 -22.28
CA ALA A 17 5.64 -7.36 -21.72
C ALA A 17 5.30 -6.49 -22.93
N ALA A 18 4.01 -6.45 -23.29
CA ALA A 18 3.49 -5.42 -24.16
C ALA A 18 3.75 -4.08 -23.44
N ALA A 19 4.89 -3.47 -23.73
CA ALA A 19 5.05 -2.04 -23.61
C ALA A 19 3.88 -1.46 -24.42
N GLY A 20 2.93 -0.83 -23.72
CA GLY A 20 1.79 -0.21 -24.38
C GLY A 20 2.32 0.73 -25.44
N GLU A 21 1.85 0.56 -26.67
CA GLU A 21 2.23 1.41 -27.79
C GLU A 21 1.91 2.86 -27.41
N ASP A 22 2.96 3.67 -27.24
CA ASP A 22 2.83 5.11 -27.16
C ASP A 22 2.14 5.56 -28.45
N ALA A 23 0.89 6.01 -28.36
CA ALA A 23 0.17 6.51 -29.52
C ALA A 23 0.85 7.82 -29.99
N VAL A 24 1.71 7.70 -31.00
CA VAL A 24 2.35 8.84 -31.66
C VAL A 24 1.39 9.34 -32.73
N PHE A 25 0.74 10.47 -32.47
CA PHE A 25 -0.07 11.16 -33.47
C PHE A 25 0.81 12.17 -34.20
N LEU A 26 0.99 11.96 -35.50
CA LEU A 26 1.57 12.92 -36.43
C LEU A 26 0.42 13.74 -37.03
N LYS A 27 0.31 15.00 -36.62
CA LYS A 27 -0.46 16.01 -37.33
C LYS A 27 0.46 17.22 -37.52
N ASP A 28 0.60 17.68 -38.76
CA ASP A 28 1.39 18.85 -39.13
C ASP A 28 2.87 18.82 -38.68
N GLY A 29 3.51 17.64 -38.70
CA GLY A 29 4.94 17.50 -38.38
C GLY A 29 5.28 17.53 -36.89
N VAL A 30 4.29 17.59 -36.00
CA VAL A 30 4.50 17.60 -34.54
C VAL A 30 4.28 16.20 -33.97
N VAL A 31 5.34 15.62 -33.38
CA VAL A 31 5.27 14.37 -32.61
C VAL A 31 4.76 14.69 -31.21
N THR A 32 3.49 14.40 -30.92
CA THR A 32 2.95 14.48 -29.56
C THR A 32 3.08 13.12 -28.86
N ARG A 33 3.90 13.05 -27.80
CA ARG A 33 3.93 11.87 -26.92
C ARG A 33 2.90 12.07 -25.81
N VAL A 34 1.68 11.59 -26.04
CA VAL A 34 0.59 11.65 -25.04
C VAL A 34 0.79 10.52 -24.05
N SER A 35 1.57 10.76 -23.00
CA SER A 35 1.68 9.82 -21.88
C SER A 35 0.78 10.29 -20.73
N PRO A 36 -0.06 9.41 -20.14
CA PRO A 36 -0.87 9.77 -18.98
C PRO A 36 0.02 10.32 -17.87
N PRO A 37 -0.35 11.44 -17.20
CA PRO A 37 0.41 11.91 -16.05
C PRO A 37 0.49 10.80 -15.01
N ALA A 38 1.66 10.68 -14.37
CA ALA A 38 1.86 9.71 -13.30
C ALA A 38 0.76 9.90 -12.24
N ARG A 39 -0.14 8.92 -12.14
CA ARG A 39 -1.21 8.96 -11.15
C ARG A 39 -0.59 8.73 -9.79
N ASP A 40 -0.81 9.66 -8.86
CA ASP A 40 -0.67 9.38 -7.44
C ASP A 40 -1.42 8.06 -7.17
N GLY A 41 -0.70 7.04 -6.69
CA GLY A 41 -1.27 5.69 -6.55
C GLY A 41 -2.62 5.77 -5.84
N ASN A 42 -3.61 5.00 -6.32
CA ASN A 42 -5.02 5.09 -5.91
C ASN A 42 -5.21 4.78 -4.41
N LEU A 43 -4.85 5.74 -3.56
CA LEU A 43 -4.99 5.69 -2.11
C LEU A 43 -6.41 6.11 -1.74
N PRO A 44 -7.08 5.40 -0.82
CA PRO A 44 -8.40 5.78 -0.40
C PRO A 44 -8.38 7.14 0.32
N ARG A 45 -9.46 7.90 0.17
CA ARG A 45 -9.69 9.12 0.97
C ARG A 45 -9.69 8.76 2.45
N THR A 46 -8.89 9.50 3.22
CA THR A 46 -8.70 9.31 4.65
C THR A 46 -8.78 10.65 5.36
N ARG A 47 -9.24 10.65 6.60
CA ARG A 47 -9.45 11.89 7.36
C ARG A 47 -8.14 12.60 7.71
N TRP A 48 -7.04 11.86 7.79
CA TRP A 48 -5.71 12.35 8.11
C TRP A 48 -4.92 12.86 6.89
N GLU A 49 -5.51 12.92 5.69
CA GLU A 49 -4.77 13.24 4.45
C GLU A 49 -4.11 14.62 4.46
N HIS A 50 -4.62 15.54 5.28
CA HIS A 50 -4.06 16.87 5.53
C HIS A 50 -2.78 16.85 6.38
N VAL A 51 -2.45 15.72 7.00
CA VAL A 51 -1.27 15.57 7.85
C VAL A 51 -0.07 15.13 7.00
N GLY A 52 1.06 15.80 7.19
CA GLY A 52 2.33 15.42 6.55
C GLY A 52 2.71 13.97 6.85
N GLY A 53 3.16 13.24 5.82
CA GLY A 53 3.53 11.83 5.95
C GLY A 53 2.35 10.84 6.01
N SER A 54 1.10 11.30 5.99
CA SER A 54 -0.09 10.44 6.05
C SER A 54 -0.21 9.45 4.89
N LYS A 55 0.37 9.73 3.71
CA LYS A 55 0.48 8.78 2.60
C LYS A 55 1.16 7.48 3.04
N LEU A 56 2.21 7.55 3.87
CA LEU A 56 2.90 6.38 4.42
C LEU A 56 2.00 5.60 5.37
N TRP A 57 1.23 6.30 6.21
CA TRP A 57 0.26 5.67 7.12
C TRP A 57 -0.81 4.89 6.36
N THR A 58 -1.39 5.51 5.32
CA THR A 58 -2.37 4.87 4.45
C THR A 58 -1.78 3.63 3.77
N ARG A 59 -0.58 3.71 3.19
CA ARG A 59 0.08 2.55 2.55
C ARG A 59 0.37 1.43 3.53
N ALA A 60 0.88 1.75 4.72
CA ALA A 60 1.17 0.76 5.76
C ALA A 60 -0.11 0.08 6.26
N ALA A 61 -1.20 0.84 6.45
CA ALA A 61 -2.49 0.30 6.84
C ALA A 61 -3.06 -0.62 5.75
N LEU A 62 -2.98 -0.22 4.47
CA LEU A 62 -3.38 -1.07 3.34
C LEU A 62 -2.55 -2.36 3.27
N ALA A 63 -1.24 -2.29 3.50
CA ALA A 63 -0.37 -3.46 3.53
C ALA A 63 -0.75 -4.42 4.66
N ALA A 64 -0.97 -3.92 5.87
CA ALA A 64 -1.42 -4.73 7.01
C ALA A 64 -2.80 -5.37 6.75
N LEU A 65 -3.72 -4.68 6.09
CA LEU A 65 -5.03 -5.24 5.71
C LEU A 65 -4.97 -6.29 4.58
N LYS A 66 -3.91 -6.29 3.76
CA LYS A 66 -3.67 -7.35 2.77
C LYS A 66 -3.09 -8.61 3.42
N ASP A 67 -2.44 -8.47 4.57
CA ASP A 67 -1.78 -9.53 5.32
C ASP A 67 -2.60 -9.91 6.57
N HIS A 68 -2.10 -9.68 7.79
CA HIS A 68 -2.77 -10.11 9.04
C HIS A 68 -4.12 -9.46 9.30
N GLY A 69 -4.48 -8.40 8.58
CA GLY A 69 -5.79 -7.76 8.64
C GLY A 69 -6.83 -8.33 7.67
N LYS A 70 -6.48 -9.31 6.82
CA LYS A 70 -7.38 -9.91 5.83
C LYS A 70 -8.76 -10.33 6.39
N PRO A 71 -8.88 -10.91 7.61
CA PRO A 71 -10.19 -11.27 8.17
C PRO A 71 -11.18 -10.10 8.25
N LEU A 72 -10.71 -8.87 8.47
CA LEU A 72 -11.57 -7.67 8.48
C LEU A 72 -12.25 -7.43 7.13
N THR A 73 -11.58 -7.79 6.04
CA THR A 73 -12.11 -7.60 4.68
C THR A 73 -12.94 -8.79 4.19
N ASP A 74 -12.80 -9.94 4.82
CA ASP A 74 -13.56 -11.15 4.46
C ASP A 74 -14.93 -11.17 5.15
N ILE A 75 -15.00 -10.73 6.41
CA ILE A 75 -16.24 -10.68 7.19
C ILE A 75 -17.15 -9.53 6.73
N VAL A 76 -18.47 -9.75 6.79
CA VAL A 76 -19.49 -8.70 6.69
C VAL A 76 -20.10 -8.50 8.08
N PRO A 77 -19.69 -7.45 8.84
CA PRO A 77 -20.21 -7.21 10.18
C PRO A 77 -21.72 -6.92 10.17
N ARG A 78 -22.45 -7.36 11.21
CA ARG A 78 -23.92 -7.23 11.27
C ARG A 78 -24.41 -5.77 11.29
N ASP A 79 -23.61 -4.86 11.83
CA ASP A 79 -23.89 -3.42 11.92
C ASP A 79 -23.28 -2.63 10.74
N ILE A 80 -22.71 -3.29 9.73
CA ILE A 80 -21.97 -2.61 8.66
C ILE A 80 -22.84 -1.63 7.87
N ALA A 81 -24.15 -1.84 7.78
CA ALA A 81 -25.07 -0.92 7.11
C ALA A 81 -25.07 0.48 7.77
N ASP A 82 -24.80 0.56 9.07
CA ASP A 82 -24.73 1.82 9.78
C ASP A 82 -23.41 2.56 9.48
N TRP A 83 -22.33 1.83 9.19
CA TRP A 83 -21.00 2.37 8.94
C TRP A 83 -20.70 2.62 7.45
N CYS A 84 -21.12 1.71 6.58
CA CYS A 84 -20.76 1.64 5.17
C CYS A 84 -21.77 0.76 4.38
N PRO A 85 -22.89 1.32 3.90
CA PRO A 85 -23.95 0.56 3.24
C PRO A 85 -23.50 -0.28 2.03
N ALA A 86 -22.51 0.19 1.27
CA ALA A 86 -22.01 -0.52 0.09
C ALA A 86 -21.04 -1.67 0.43
N PHE A 87 -20.61 -1.84 1.68
CA PHE A 87 -19.56 -2.78 2.07
C PHE A 87 -19.84 -4.25 1.69
N PRO A 88 -21.08 -4.79 1.83
CA PRO A 88 -21.36 -6.19 1.46
C PRO A 88 -21.00 -6.50 0.00
N ASN A 89 -21.27 -5.55 -0.91
CA ASN A 89 -21.04 -5.68 -2.34
C ASN A 89 -19.71 -5.05 -2.79
N ALA A 90 -18.91 -4.56 -1.86
CA ALA A 90 -17.66 -3.88 -2.14
C ALA A 90 -16.55 -4.86 -2.54
N SER A 91 -15.73 -4.45 -3.51
CA SER A 91 -14.50 -5.18 -3.86
C SER A 91 -13.52 -5.26 -2.68
N PRO A 92 -12.56 -6.20 -2.67
CA PRO A 92 -11.54 -6.28 -1.63
C PRO A 92 -10.78 -4.96 -1.42
N ALA A 93 -10.55 -4.20 -2.50
CA ALA A 93 -9.92 -2.88 -2.42
C ALA A 93 -10.79 -1.86 -1.67
N GLN A 94 -12.10 -1.82 -1.96
CA GLN A 94 -13.05 -0.92 -1.28
C GLN A 94 -13.27 -1.31 0.18
N ARG A 95 -13.30 -2.61 0.51
CA ARG A 95 -13.36 -3.07 1.91
C ARG A 95 -12.14 -2.64 2.70
N ARG A 96 -10.94 -2.72 2.10
CA ARG A 96 -9.72 -2.15 2.71
C ARG A 96 -9.81 -0.63 2.87
N ALA A 97 -10.32 0.06 1.84
CA ALA A 97 -10.51 1.51 1.89
C ALA A 97 -11.42 1.93 3.06
N PHE A 98 -12.50 1.19 3.30
CA PHE A 98 -13.35 1.39 4.47
C PHE A 98 -12.56 1.30 5.78
N TRP A 99 -11.80 0.23 6.00
CA TRP A 99 -11.08 0.04 7.26
C TRP A 99 -9.98 1.08 7.50
N VAL A 100 -9.27 1.50 6.44
CA VAL A 100 -8.30 2.60 6.55
C VAL A 100 -9.01 3.93 6.82
N GLY A 101 -10.14 4.18 6.17
CA GLY A 101 -10.99 5.34 6.42
C GLY A 101 -11.49 5.37 7.87
N PHE A 102 -12.03 4.26 8.36
CA PHE A 102 -12.46 4.08 9.74
C PHE A 102 -11.32 4.38 10.72
N LEU A 103 -10.14 3.79 10.51
CA LEU A 103 -8.96 4.06 11.34
C LEU A 103 -8.61 5.54 11.36
N SER A 104 -8.68 6.22 10.22
CA SER A 104 -8.42 7.66 10.15
C SER A 104 -9.43 8.50 10.94
N ALA A 105 -10.69 8.06 11.00
CA ALA A 105 -11.70 8.70 11.83
C ALA A 105 -11.46 8.42 13.33
N LEU A 106 -11.05 7.21 13.69
CA LEU A 106 -10.68 6.82 15.05
C LEU A 106 -9.48 7.60 15.58
N VAL A 107 -8.41 7.70 14.79
CA VAL A 107 -7.17 8.42 15.14
C VAL A 107 -7.43 9.90 15.48
N LYS A 108 -8.43 10.53 14.85
CA LYS A 108 -8.86 11.89 15.25
C LYS A 108 -9.22 11.95 16.72
N HIS A 109 -9.99 10.97 17.19
CA HIS A 109 -10.55 10.93 18.54
C HIS A 109 -9.61 10.34 19.59
N GLU A 110 -8.58 9.62 19.15
CA GLU A 110 -7.55 9.03 20.01
C GLU A 110 -6.38 9.99 20.25
N SER A 111 -5.81 10.56 19.18
CA SER A 111 -4.56 11.32 19.27
C SER A 111 -4.59 12.69 18.58
N THR A 112 -5.69 13.02 17.90
CA THR A 112 -5.75 14.17 16.99
C THR A 112 -4.66 14.09 15.92
N TYR A 113 -4.46 12.88 15.36
CA TYR A 113 -3.46 12.57 14.33
C TYR A 113 -1.99 12.74 14.74
N ARG A 114 -1.69 12.80 16.04
CA ARG A 114 -0.31 12.91 16.55
C ARG A 114 0.28 11.52 16.76
N SER A 115 1.21 11.12 15.89
CA SER A 115 1.87 9.81 15.97
C SER A 115 2.75 9.65 17.21
N TYR A 116 3.27 10.73 17.77
CA TYR A 116 4.11 10.73 18.97
C TYR A 116 3.32 10.87 20.28
N ALA A 117 1.99 10.97 20.22
CA ALA A 117 1.15 11.20 21.39
C ALA A 117 1.33 10.11 22.45
N VAL A 118 1.36 10.53 23.72
CA VAL A 118 1.33 9.64 24.88
C VAL A 118 0.22 10.08 25.80
N GLY A 119 -0.77 9.22 26.03
CA GLY A 119 -1.96 9.50 26.83
C GLY A 119 -2.09 8.62 28.06
N GLY A 120 -3.14 8.89 28.84
CA GLY A 120 -3.50 8.13 30.05
C GLY A 120 -2.36 8.06 31.08
N GLY A 121 -1.73 9.20 31.38
CA GLY A 121 -0.64 9.28 32.36
C GLY A 121 0.67 8.62 31.91
N GLY A 122 0.95 8.61 30.60
CA GLY A 122 2.20 8.04 30.07
C GLY A 122 2.11 6.59 29.60
N ARG A 123 0.91 6.01 29.51
CA ARG A 123 0.71 4.56 29.32
C ARG A 123 0.33 4.16 27.89
N TRP A 124 -0.37 5.02 27.16
CA TRP A 124 -0.93 4.69 25.84
C TRP A 124 -0.23 5.49 24.76
N TYR A 125 0.14 4.84 23.65
CA TYR A 125 1.07 5.42 22.69
C TYR A 125 0.52 5.50 21.27
N GLY A 126 0.86 6.61 20.64
CA GLY A 126 0.75 6.86 19.21
C GLY A 126 -0.66 7.09 18.69
N LEU A 127 -0.83 6.87 17.38
CA LEU A 127 -2.02 7.28 16.62
C LEU A 127 -3.32 6.72 17.19
N THR A 128 -3.29 5.47 17.65
CA THR A 128 -4.47 4.75 18.16
C THR A 128 -4.37 4.46 19.65
N GLN A 129 -3.45 5.13 20.36
CA GLN A 129 -3.28 5.02 21.81
C GLN A 129 -3.25 3.55 22.27
N ILE A 130 -2.20 2.81 21.89
CA ILE A 130 -2.03 1.39 22.25
C ILE A 130 -1.09 1.26 23.46
N LEU A 131 -1.46 0.41 24.41
CA LEU A 131 -0.63 0.04 25.57
C LEU A 131 0.42 -1.01 25.13
N PRO A 132 1.69 -0.89 25.55
CA PRO A 132 2.73 -1.84 25.15
C PRO A 132 2.42 -3.30 25.54
N SER A 133 1.78 -3.55 26.69
CA SER A 133 1.37 -4.92 27.08
C SER A 133 0.29 -5.48 26.15
N THR A 134 -0.68 -4.68 25.72
CA THR A 134 -1.66 -5.06 24.70
C THR A 134 -0.95 -5.40 23.38
N ALA A 135 -0.01 -4.57 22.94
CA ALA A 135 0.75 -4.85 21.72
C ALA A 135 1.51 -6.19 21.80
N ARG A 136 2.07 -6.53 22.97
CA ARG A 136 2.69 -7.84 23.22
C ARG A 136 1.68 -8.99 23.21
N LEU A 137 0.54 -8.82 23.89
CA LEU A 137 -0.54 -9.81 23.93
C LEU A 137 -1.02 -10.21 22.53
N TYR A 138 -1.17 -9.23 21.64
CA TYR A 138 -1.57 -9.46 20.25
C TYR A 138 -0.39 -9.77 19.32
N GLY A 139 0.82 -9.96 19.86
CA GLY A 139 2.00 -10.35 19.09
C GLY A 139 2.47 -9.29 18.07
N CYS A 140 2.17 -8.01 18.28
CA CYS A 140 2.56 -6.94 17.37
C CYS A 140 4.10 -6.81 17.23
N ARG A 141 4.54 -6.24 16.11
CA ARG A 141 5.97 -5.95 15.86
C ARG A 141 6.49 -4.87 16.81
N GLY A 142 5.76 -3.76 16.96
CA GLY A 142 6.08 -2.72 17.95
C GLY A 142 5.55 -3.11 19.32
N ARG A 143 6.45 -3.32 20.29
CA ARG A 143 6.12 -3.85 21.63
C ARG A 143 6.47 -2.90 22.78
N SER A 144 7.05 -1.75 22.47
CA SER A 144 7.46 -0.70 23.41
C SER A 144 6.74 0.61 23.10
N GLY A 145 6.69 1.52 24.09
CA GLY A 145 6.10 2.84 23.88
C GLY A 145 6.78 3.62 22.75
N GLY A 146 8.12 3.58 22.68
CA GLY A 146 8.89 4.20 21.60
C GLY A 146 8.54 3.63 20.22
N ALA A 147 8.48 2.30 20.08
CA ALA A 147 8.09 1.67 18.81
C ALA A 147 6.65 2.01 18.40
N LEU A 148 5.75 2.19 19.36
CA LEU A 148 4.35 2.55 19.11
C LEU A 148 4.15 4.03 18.74
N LYS A 149 5.15 4.89 18.91
CA LYS A 149 5.14 6.26 18.36
C LYS A 149 5.34 6.29 16.83
N HIS A 150 5.84 5.21 16.24
CA HIS A 150 5.94 5.10 14.79
C HIS A 150 4.56 4.79 14.18
N GLY A 151 4.01 5.74 13.42
CA GLY A 151 2.63 5.67 12.87
C GLY A 151 2.32 4.36 12.13
N PRO A 152 3.13 3.93 11.14
CA PRO A 152 2.96 2.66 10.46
C PRO A 152 2.94 1.44 11.39
N THR A 153 3.84 1.40 12.39
CA THR A 153 3.89 0.31 13.38
C THR A 153 2.63 0.29 14.24
N ASN A 154 2.19 1.47 14.68
CA ASN A 154 0.99 1.65 15.50
C ASN A 154 -0.27 1.18 14.75
N LEU A 155 -0.49 1.66 13.53
CA LEU A 155 -1.65 1.30 12.70
C LEU A 155 -1.64 -0.18 12.31
N SER A 156 -0.46 -0.74 12.01
CA SER A 156 -0.32 -2.17 11.74
C SER A 156 -0.75 -3.02 12.94
N CYS A 157 -0.40 -2.61 14.17
CA CYS A 157 -0.85 -3.26 15.40
C CYS A 157 -2.35 -3.08 15.64
N ALA A 158 -2.89 -1.88 15.44
CA ALA A 158 -4.33 -1.62 15.54
C ALA A 158 -5.13 -2.55 14.63
N ILE A 159 -4.71 -2.71 13.38
CA ILE A 159 -5.36 -3.62 12.42
C ILE A 159 -5.36 -5.06 12.92
N ARG A 160 -4.28 -5.52 13.56
CA ARG A 160 -4.19 -6.87 14.11
C ARG A 160 -5.19 -7.08 15.25
N ILE A 161 -5.26 -6.12 16.18
CA ILE A 161 -6.21 -6.14 17.30
C ILE A 161 -7.65 -6.15 16.75
N MET A 162 -7.97 -5.22 15.84
CA MET A 162 -9.29 -5.13 15.20
C MET A 162 -9.65 -6.43 14.48
N ALA A 163 -8.72 -7.04 13.73
CA ALA A 163 -8.99 -8.29 13.03
C ALA A 163 -9.39 -9.42 13.97
N LYS A 164 -8.81 -9.47 15.17
CA LYS A 164 -9.21 -10.42 16.20
C LYS A 164 -10.59 -10.09 16.78
N THR A 165 -10.82 -8.86 17.19
CA THR A 165 -12.04 -8.48 17.93
C THR A 165 -13.29 -8.37 17.05
N VAL A 166 -13.18 -7.79 15.86
CA VAL A 166 -14.28 -7.71 14.89
C VAL A 166 -14.68 -9.10 14.41
N THR A 167 -13.72 -9.99 14.12
CA THR A 167 -14.04 -11.36 13.70
C THR A 167 -14.67 -12.16 14.85
N ARG A 168 -14.15 -12.03 16.08
CA ARG A 168 -14.75 -12.63 17.28
C ARG A 168 -16.20 -12.18 17.48
N ASP A 169 -16.47 -10.89 17.28
CA ASP A 169 -17.74 -10.30 17.69
C ASP A 169 -18.77 -10.15 16.55
N GLY A 170 -18.33 -10.18 15.30
CA GLY A 170 -19.17 -10.03 14.11
C GLY A 170 -19.82 -8.65 13.97
N VAL A 171 -19.25 -7.62 14.58
CA VAL A 171 -19.70 -6.21 14.50
C VAL A 171 -18.49 -5.29 14.35
N VAL A 172 -18.66 -4.14 13.69
CA VAL A 172 -17.69 -3.05 13.71
C VAL A 172 -17.63 -2.48 15.13
N SER A 173 -18.77 -2.10 15.71
CA SER A 173 -18.82 -1.59 17.09
C SER A 173 -20.25 -1.59 17.64
N ARG A 174 -20.53 -2.44 18.64
CA ARG A 174 -21.81 -2.47 19.37
C ARG A 174 -21.60 -2.76 20.85
N GLY A 175 -21.96 -1.81 21.72
CA GLY A 175 -21.65 -1.93 23.16
C GLY A 175 -20.13 -1.99 23.39
N MET A 176 -19.65 -3.05 24.03
CA MET A 176 -18.21 -3.34 24.26
C MET A 176 -17.61 -4.28 23.21
N ARG A 177 -18.28 -4.49 22.07
CA ARG A 177 -17.91 -5.50 21.06
C ARG A 177 -17.34 -4.88 19.79
N GLY A 178 -16.56 -5.67 19.05
CA GLY A 178 -15.86 -5.26 17.84
C GLY A 178 -14.66 -4.39 18.18
N VAL A 179 -14.49 -3.30 17.45
CA VAL A 179 -13.45 -2.30 17.74
C VAL A 179 -13.68 -1.64 19.10
N ALA A 180 -14.93 -1.57 19.59
CA ALA A 180 -15.21 -0.99 20.90
C ALA A 180 -14.67 -1.82 22.08
N ALA A 181 -14.13 -3.02 21.84
CA ALA A 181 -13.49 -3.81 22.88
C ALA A 181 -12.17 -3.20 23.38
N ASP A 182 -11.46 -2.45 22.53
CA ASP A 182 -10.13 -1.90 22.86
C ASP A 182 -10.09 -0.35 22.78
N TRP A 183 -11.02 0.29 22.07
CA TRP A 183 -10.96 1.73 21.80
C TRP A 183 -12.12 2.53 22.42
N GLY A 184 -11.78 3.35 23.41
CA GLY A 184 -12.72 4.15 24.22
C GLY A 184 -13.62 5.15 23.48
N PRO A 185 -13.17 5.85 22.39
CA PRO A 185 -14.01 6.76 21.62
C PRO A 185 -15.31 6.15 21.12
N LEU A 186 -15.34 4.83 20.92
CA LEU A 186 -16.54 4.13 20.45
C LEU A 186 -17.62 4.01 21.52
N HIS A 187 -17.33 4.24 22.80
CA HIS A 187 -18.34 4.32 23.85
C HIS A 187 -19.05 5.68 23.88
N SER A 188 -18.41 6.74 23.41
CA SER A 188 -19.05 8.05 23.27
C SER A 188 -19.99 8.06 22.07
N ARG A 189 -21.29 8.28 22.32
CA ARG A 189 -22.29 8.42 21.25
C ARG A 189 -21.90 9.49 20.23
N SER A 190 -21.45 10.66 20.71
CA SER A 190 -21.06 11.78 19.84
C SER A 190 -19.88 11.40 18.93
N LYS A 191 -18.80 10.85 19.49
CA LYS A 191 -17.62 10.45 18.70
C LYS A 191 -17.94 9.32 17.74
N ARG A 192 -18.71 8.32 18.18
CA ARG A 192 -19.17 7.21 17.33
C ARG A 192 -20.00 7.71 16.15
N THR A 193 -20.97 8.59 16.39
CA THR A 193 -21.77 9.21 15.31
C THR A 193 -20.90 10.01 14.34
N ASP A 194 -19.92 10.78 14.81
CA ASP A 194 -18.99 11.50 13.92
C ASP A 194 -18.17 10.54 13.04
N MET A 195 -17.68 9.42 13.60
CA MET A 195 -16.95 8.41 12.82
C MET A 195 -17.85 7.76 11.77
N MET A 196 -19.07 7.34 12.14
CA MET A 196 -20.05 6.75 11.23
C MET A 196 -20.44 7.72 10.12
N ALA A 197 -20.75 8.97 10.47
CA ALA A 197 -21.08 10.01 9.50
C ALA A 197 -19.90 10.23 8.52
N TRP A 198 -18.67 10.21 9.02
CA TRP A 198 -17.48 10.36 8.19
C TRP A 198 -17.27 9.18 7.24
N THR A 199 -17.47 7.92 7.66
CA THR A 199 -17.27 6.76 6.77
C THR A 199 -18.37 6.65 5.72
N ARG A 200 -19.62 6.91 6.08
CA ARG A 200 -20.78 6.80 5.18
C ARG A 200 -20.71 7.75 3.97
N ARG A 201 -20.09 8.92 4.12
CA ARG A 201 -19.97 9.91 3.02
C ARG A 201 -18.91 9.55 1.98
N GLN A 202 -18.07 8.54 2.23
CA GLN A 202 -16.98 8.18 1.33
C GLN A 202 -17.49 7.43 0.11
N THR A 203 -16.84 7.63 -1.03
CA THR A 203 -17.24 7.02 -2.31
C THR A 203 -17.21 5.49 -2.25
N TYR A 204 -16.29 4.88 -1.50
CA TYR A 204 -16.22 3.43 -1.27
C TYR A 204 -17.32 2.88 -0.34
N CYS A 205 -18.14 3.73 0.27
CA CYS A 205 -19.30 3.34 1.08
C CYS A 205 -20.65 3.67 0.42
N LYS A 206 -20.61 4.23 -0.79
CA LYS A 206 -21.77 4.56 -1.59
C LYS A 206 -21.95 3.47 -2.67
N PRO A 207 -23.19 3.08 -2.99
CA PRO A 207 -23.44 2.14 -4.10
C PRO A 207 -22.94 2.75 -5.41
N MET A 208 -22.44 1.92 -6.32
CA MET A 208 -21.91 2.36 -7.63
C MET A 208 -22.94 3.19 -8.42
N SER A 209 -24.23 2.85 -8.32
CA SER A 209 -25.33 3.61 -8.94
C SER A 209 -25.43 5.07 -8.48
N SER A 210 -24.91 5.39 -7.29
CA SER A 210 -24.90 6.74 -6.73
C SER A 210 -23.59 7.52 -6.96
N VAL A 211 -22.57 6.86 -7.51
CA VAL A 211 -21.26 7.47 -7.80
C VAL A 211 -21.13 7.62 -9.32
N ARG A 212 -21.56 8.78 -9.84
CA ARG A 212 -21.41 9.11 -11.26
C ARG A 212 -19.93 9.38 -11.58
N PRO A 213 -19.31 8.64 -12.52
CA PRO A 213 -17.99 9.00 -13.05
C PRO A 213 -18.04 10.39 -13.68
N GLN A 214 -17.08 11.26 -13.36
CA GLN A 214 -16.92 12.52 -14.08
C GLN A 214 -16.40 12.22 -15.49
N ALA A 215 -16.95 12.91 -16.49
CA ALA A 215 -16.40 12.85 -17.84
C ALA A 215 -14.97 13.39 -17.82
N ARG A 216 -14.12 12.84 -18.70
CA ARG A 216 -12.77 13.37 -18.90
C ARG A 216 -12.91 14.82 -19.41
N PRO A 217 -12.25 15.82 -18.78
CA PRO A 217 -12.20 17.17 -19.33
C PRO A 217 -11.51 17.19 -20.71
N ASP A 218 -12.03 17.99 -21.63
CA ASP A 218 -11.54 18.09 -23.01
C ASP A 218 -10.15 18.79 -23.10
N ASP A 219 -9.72 19.46 -22.03
CA ASP A 219 -8.53 20.31 -21.96
C ASP A 219 -7.25 19.61 -21.46
N LEU A 220 -7.31 18.33 -21.10
CA LEU A 220 -6.15 17.57 -20.58
C LEU A 220 -5.15 17.09 -21.65
N VAL A 221 -5.33 17.47 -22.91
CA VAL A 221 -4.34 17.22 -23.97
C VAL A 221 -3.19 18.21 -23.78
N VAL A 222 -2.20 17.83 -22.97
CA VAL A 222 -0.95 18.59 -22.87
C VAL A 222 -0.17 18.40 -24.17
N VAL A 223 -0.36 19.30 -25.13
CA VAL A 223 0.52 19.43 -26.28
C VAL A 223 1.83 20.03 -25.76
N ARG A 224 2.80 19.17 -25.40
CA ARG A 224 4.19 19.63 -25.26
C ARG A 224 4.76 19.75 -26.67
N THR A 225 4.91 20.97 -27.16
CA THR A 225 5.71 21.24 -28.35
C THR A 225 7.16 20.90 -28.04
N LEU A 226 7.66 19.78 -28.56
CA LEU A 226 9.09 19.58 -28.66
C LEU A 226 9.60 20.50 -29.78
N PRO A 227 10.75 21.18 -29.61
CA PRO A 227 11.35 21.91 -30.71
C PRO A 227 11.57 20.94 -31.88
N ALA A 228 11.23 21.39 -33.09
CA ALA A 228 11.51 20.63 -34.30
C ALA A 228 13.02 20.32 -34.35
N PRO A 229 13.44 19.11 -34.79
CA PRO A 229 14.83 18.90 -35.12
C PRO A 229 15.24 19.92 -36.19
N GLU A 230 16.35 20.63 -35.98
CA GLU A 230 16.88 21.58 -36.95
C GLU A 230 17.12 20.88 -38.30
N PRO A 231 16.83 21.53 -39.44
CA PRO A 231 16.83 20.89 -40.76
C PRO A 231 18.23 20.53 -41.33
N GLU A 232 19.28 20.47 -40.51
CA GLU A 232 20.66 20.28 -40.98
C GLU A 232 21.22 18.84 -40.90
N ALA A 233 20.39 17.82 -40.72
CA ALA A 233 20.86 16.42 -40.70
C ALA A 233 20.18 15.50 -41.74
N ILE A 234 19.69 16.06 -42.85
CA ILE A 234 19.28 15.27 -44.03
C ILE A 234 20.29 15.56 -45.14
N GLY A 235 21.47 14.93 -45.07
CA GLY A 235 22.51 15.16 -46.08
C GLY A 235 23.85 14.46 -45.90
N THR A 236 24.07 13.72 -44.81
CA THR A 236 25.24 12.85 -44.69
C THR A 236 24.76 11.42 -44.50
N GLU A 237 25.06 10.55 -45.48
CA GLU A 237 25.05 9.11 -45.22
C GLU A 237 25.89 8.85 -43.96
N PRO A 238 25.46 7.98 -43.05
CA PRO A 238 26.28 7.63 -41.91
C PRO A 238 27.58 7.01 -42.45
N VAL A 239 28.72 7.62 -42.11
CA VAL A 239 30.02 6.96 -42.25
C VAL A 239 29.92 5.67 -41.45
N VAL A 240 29.92 4.54 -42.15
CA VAL A 240 30.15 3.23 -41.55
C VAL A 240 31.57 3.28 -41.02
N GLN A 241 31.72 3.56 -39.72
CA GLN A 241 32.97 3.30 -39.04
C GLN A 241 33.11 1.78 -38.97
N ASP A 242 34.07 1.24 -39.71
CA ASP A 242 34.46 -0.16 -39.59
C ASP A 242 34.79 -0.46 -38.12
N LEU A 243 34.03 -1.38 -37.54
CA LEU A 243 34.29 -1.93 -36.21
C LEU A 243 35.68 -2.59 -36.23
N PRO A 244 36.55 -2.33 -35.24
CA PRO A 244 37.80 -3.04 -35.16
C PRO A 244 37.55 -4.54 -34.99
N GLU A 245 38.30 -5.33 -35.75
CA GLU A 245 38.34 -6.79 -35.65
C GLU A 245 38.70 -7.20 -34.22
N VAL A 246 37.79 -7.94 -33.58
CA VAL A 246 37.98 -8.41 -32.22
C VAL A 246 39.00 -9.54 -32.26
N ALA A 247 40.22 -9.28 -31.79
CA ALA A 247 41.22 -10.31 -31.57
C ALA A 247 40.69 -11.33 -30.55
N GLU A 248 40.66 -12.61 -30.95
CA GLU A 248 40.41 -13.74 -30.04
C GLU A 248 41.54 -13.79 -28.99
N GLY A 249 41.19 -13.44 -27.75
CA GLY A 249 42.05 -13.56 -26.58
C GLY A 249 41.44 -14.53 -25.58
N ASP A 250 42.16 -15.62 -25.30
CA ASP A 250 41.79 -16.76 -24.46
C ASP A 250 41.06 -16.41 -23.16
N ALA A 251 39.91 -17.04 -22.98
CA ALA A 251 39.18 -17.07 -21.71
C ALA A 251 39.91 -18.00 -20.71
N ALA A 252 40.78 -17.43 -19.89
CA ALA A 252 41.17 -18.07 -18.64
C ALA A 252 39.96 -18.05 -17.68
N VAL A 253 39.31 -19.21 -17.55
CA VAL A 253 38.25 -19.49 -16.58
C VAL A 253 38.77 -19.21 -15.16
N ARG A 254 38.22 -18.17 -14.51
CA ARG A 254 38.35 -17.99 -13.06
C ARG A 254 37.16 -18.65 -12.39
N GLU A 255 37.40 -19.78 -11.72
CA GLU A 255 36.45 -20.43 -10.82
C GLU A 255 35.96 -19.44 -9.76
N VAL A 256 34.63 -19.37 -9.60
CA VAL A 256 33.98 -18.71 -8.48
C VAL A 256 33.94 -19.73 -7.33
N PRO A 257 34.61 -19.50 -6.19
CA PRO A 257 34.57 -20.45 -5.09
C PRO A 257 33.18 -20.47 -4.45
N ALA A 258 32.74 -21.68 -4.09
CA ALA A 258 31.54 -21.93 -3.32
C ALA A 258 31.61 -21.22 -1.95
N ALA A 259 30.56 -20.47 -1.62
CA ALA A 259 30.40 -19.90 -0.29
C ALA A 259 30.16 -21.04 0.72
N ALA A 260 31.13 -21.22 1.61
CA ALA A 260 31.07 -22.18 2.72
C ALA A 260 30.15 -21.67 3.85
N ASP A 261 29.49 -22.62 4.49
CA ASP A 261 28.81 -22.51 5.78
C ASP A 261 29.71 -21.94 6.89
N ALA A 262 29.19 -20.99 7.66
CA ALA A 262 29.33 -20.88 9.13
C ALA A 262 28.74 -19.54 9.63
N ALA A 263 27.63 -19.61 10.37
CA ALA A 263 27.17 -18.50 11.18
C ALA A 263 28.03 -18.42 12.46
N PRO A 264 28.48 -17.23 12.91
CA PRO A 264 29.23 -17.11 14.15
C PRO A 264 28.32 -17.30 15.37
N GLU A 265 28.81 -18.07 16.34
CA GLU A 265 28.18 -18.37 17.62
C GLU A 265 28.02 -17.08 18.48
N PRO A 266 26.89 -16.89 19.17
CA PRO A 266 26.64 -15.68 19.94
C PRO A 266 27.49 -15.63 21.23
N GLN A 267 28.27 -14.56 21.37
CA GLN A 267 29.04 -14.25 22.58
C GLN A 267 28.10 -13.90 23.76
N PRO A 268 28.39 -14.37 25.00
CA PRO A 268 27.60 -14.02 26.18
C PRO A 268 27.78 -12.55 26.58
N ILE A 269 26.67 -11.92 26.96
CA ILE A 269 26.61 -10.52 27.42
C ILE A 269 27.12 -10.45 28.87
N PRO A 270 28.03 -9.52 29.22
CA PRO A 270 28.50 -9.37 30.59
C PRO A 270 27.38 -8.82 31.48
N VAL A 271 27.17 -9.47 32.61
CA VAL A 271 26.32 -9.01 33.71
C VAL A 271 27.17 -8.08 34.58
N SER A 272 26.78 -6.81 34.71
CA SER A 272 27.35 -5.91 35.71
C SER A 272 26.63 -6.14 37.04
N GLU A 273 27.40 -6.38 38.10
CA GLU A 273 26.98 -6.44 39.50
C GLU A 273 26.35 -5.12 40.00
#